data_AF-A0A7L2ZG36-F1
#
_entry.id   AF-A0A7L2ZG36-F1
#
_cell.length_a   1.000
_cell.length_b   1.000
_cell.length_c   1.000
_cell.angle_alpha   90.00
_cell.angle_beta   90.00
_cell.angle_gamma   90.00
#
_symmetry.space_group_name_H-M   'P 1'
#
loop_
_entity.id
_entity.type
_entity.pdbx_description
1 polymer ?
#
loop_
_entity_poly.entity_id
_entity_poly.type
_entity_poly.pdbx_seq_one_letter_code
_entity_poly.pdbx_strand_id
1 'polypeptide(L)'
;MKLLTHNLLSSHVPGLRPGGGFPLRIELGHPSELPPEPSPGYEADEEFLRRLHHVLLEVEVLEGSLQCPDSGRRFPISRGVPNLLLTEDEA
;
A
#
# COMPACT_ATOMS: atom_id res chain seq x y z
N MET A 1 7.40 -5.67 4.03
CA MET A 1 7.01 -4.93 2.82
C MET A 1 6.98 -3.44 3.15
N LYS A 2 7.73 -2.63 2.39
CA LYS A 2 7.75 -1.17 2.57
C LYS A 2 6.43 -0.53 2.14
N LEU A 3 6.04 0.57 2.77
CA LEU A 3 4.81 1.28 2.40
C LEU A 3 4.85 1.85 0.97
N LEU A 4 6.04 2.22 0.47
CA LEU A 4 6.17 2.59 -0.93
C LEU A 4 5.76 1.47 -1.89
N THR A 5 6.06 0.21 -1.55
CA THR A 5 5.66 -0.95 -2.38
C THR A 5 4.14 -1.02 -2.49
N HIS A 6 3.42 -0.81 -1.38
CA HIS A 6 1.96 -0.84 -1.35
C HIS A 6 1.34 0.21 -2.29
N ASN A 7 1.92 1.39 -2.41
CA ASN A 7 1.48 2.44 -3.34
C ASN A 7 1.59 2.05 -4.83
N LEU A 8 2.25 0.94 -5.15
CA LEU A 8 2.44 0.44 -6.52
C LEU A 8 1.65 -0.85 -6.79
N LEU A 9 0.96 -1.41 -5.79
CA LEU A 9 0.23 -2.68 -5.93
C LEU A 9 -1.25 -2.45 -6.24
N SER A 10 -1.74 -3.16 -7.26
CA SER A 10 -3.15 -3.15 -7.68
C SER A 10 -3.67 -4.58 -7.79
N SER A 11 -4.93 -4.77 -7.38
CA SER A 11 -5.65 -6.02 -7.65
C SER A 11 -6.00 -6.13 -9.13
N HIS A 12 -5.85 -7.35 -9.67
CA HIS A 12 -6.25 -7.68 -11.04
C HIS A 12 -7.22 -8.88 -11.05
N VAL A 13 -8.02 -9.02 -10.01
CA VAL A 13 -9.13 -10.00 -10.00
C VAL A 13 -10.04 -9.70 -11.21
N PRO A 14 -10.51 -10.71 -11.95
CA PRO A 14 -11.44 -10.52 -13.06
C PRO A 14 -12.74 -9.83 -12.62
N GLY A 15 -13.31 -9.02 -13.51
CA GLY A 15 -14.59 -8.34 -13.27
C GLY A 15 -14.53 -7.05 -12.45
N LEU A 16 -13.33 -6.54 -12.14
CA LEU A 16 -13.16 -5.24 -11.49
C LEU A 16 -13.62 -4.08 -12.38
N ARG A 17 -14.18 -3.05 -11.76
CA ARG A 17 -14.44 -1.77 -12.42
C ARG A 17 -13.10 -1.12 -12.83
N PRO A 18 -13.06 -0.26 -13.86
CA PRO A 18 -11.87 0.51 -14.20
C PRO A 18 -11.33 1.28 -12.97
N GLY A 19 -10.09 1.00 -12.58
CA GLY A 19 -9.47 1.57 -11.38
C GLY A 19 -9.90 0.92 -10.04
N GLY A 20 -10.82 -0.04 -10.04
CA GLY A 20 -11.33 -0.71 -8.84
C GLY A 20 -10.32 -1.58 -8.10
N GLY A 21 -9.17 -1.88 -8.72
CA GLY A 21 -8.09 -2.63 -8.09
C GLY A 21 -7.14 -1.80 -7.21
N PHE A 22 -7.27 -0.48 -7.19
CA PHE A 22 -6.32 0.44 -6.54
C PHE A 22 -7.01 1.58 -5.80
N PRO A 23 -6.48 2.04 -4.64
CA PRO A 23 -5.41 1.42 -3.86
C PRO A 23 -5.91 0.20 -3.10
N LEU A 24 -5.04 -0.79 -2.89
CA LEU A 24 -5.34 -1.86 -1.94
C LEU A 24 -5.46 -1.27 -0.53
N ARG A 25 -6.41 -1.73 0.28
CA ARG A 25 -6.54 -1.28 1.67
C ARG A 25 -5.58 -2.05 2.56
N ILE A 26 -4.88 -1.35 3.44
CA ILE A 26 -4.01 -1.92 4.46
C ILE A 26 -4.33 -1.26 5.80
N GLU A 27 -4.42 -2.06 6.86
CA GLU A 27 -4.58 -1.56 8.22
C GLU A 27 -3.20 -1.45 8.86
N LEU A 28 -2.83 -0.23 9.24
CA LEU A 28 -1.60 0.05 9.99
C LEU A 28 -1.96 0.32 11.44
N GLY A 29 -1.21 -0.27 12.37
CA GLY A 29 -1.43 -0.07 13.81
C GLY A 29 -1.01 1.32 14.31
N HIS A 30 -0.41 2.15 13.46
CA HIS A 30 0.02 3.51 13.81
C HIS A 30 -0.42 4.50 12.73
N PRO A 31 -0.97 5.67 13.12
CA PRO A 31 -1.29 6.73 12.19
C PRO A 31 -0.02 7.29 11.54
N SER A 32 -0.11 7.62 10.26
CA SER A 32 0.96 8.31 9.53
C SER A 32 1.12 9.74 10.06
N GLU A 33 2.34 10.15 10.37
CA GLU A 33 2.69 11.53 10.74
C GLU A 33 2.76 12.48 9.52
N LEU A 34 2.53 11.97 8.30
CA LEU A 34 2.58 12.77 7.08
C LEU A 34 1.31 13.61 6.91
N PRO A 35 1.44 14.83 6.38
CA PRO A 35 0.29 15.62 5.96
C PRO A 35 -0.47 14.91 4.83
N PRO A 36 -1.77 15.20 4.65
CA PRO A 36 -2.58 14.59 3.59
C PRO A 36 -2.09 14.97 2.19
N GLU A 37 -1.52 16.17 2.04
CA GLU A 37 -0.94 16.67 0.79
C GLU A 37 0.40 17.36 1.09
N PRO A 38 1.41 17.21 0.21
CA PRO A 38 2.66 17.93 0.34
C PRO A 38 2.46 19.43 0.08
N SER A 39 3.16 20.27 0.83
CA SER A 39 3.18 21.72 0.60
C SER A 39 3.91 22.09 -0.70
N PRO A 40 3.58 23.22 -1.35
CA PRO A 40 4.37 23.70 -2.50
C PRO A 40 5.83 23.97 -2.09
N GLY A 41 6.79 23.45 -2.85
CA GLY A 41 8.22 23.58 -2.55
C GLY A 41 8.75 22.60 -1.49
N TYR A 42 8.02 21.51 -1.23
CA TYR A 42 8.43 20.46 -0.29
C TYR A 42 9.80 19.85 -0.63
N GLU A 43 10.28 19.98 -1.87
CA GLU A 43 11.59 19.50 -2.32
C GLU A 43 12.75 20.20 -1.59
N ALA A 44 12.52 21.41 -1.06
CA ALA A 44 13.49 22.15 -0.26
C ALA A 44 13.33 21.92 1.26
N ASP A 45 12.26 21.25 1.69
CA ASP A 45 11.98 20.95 3.10
C ASP A 45 12.62 19.61 3.49
N GLU A 46 13.88 19.66 3.93
CA GLU A 46 14.64 18.47 4.34
C GLU A 46 13.97 17.72 5.51
N GLU A 47 13.28 18.43 6.40
CA GLU A 47 12.60 17.81 7.54
C GLU A 47 11.40 16.97 7.07
N PHE A 48 10.61 17.51 6.13
CA PHE A 48 9.57 16.76 5.45
C PHE A 48 10.12 15.57 4.66
N LEU A 49 11.18 15.76 3.87
CA LEU A 49 11.78 14.67 3.07
C LEU A 49 12.32 13.54 3.95
N ARG A 50 12.90 13.85 5.12
CA ARG A 50 13.35 12.84 6.09
C ARG A 50 12.18 12.05 6.68
N ARG A 51 11.08 12.71 7.06
CA ARG A 51 9.86 12.03 7.53
C ARG A 51 9.23 11.16 6.43
N LEU A 52 9.16 11.68 5.22
CA LEU A 52 8.65 10.96 4.06
C LEU A 52 9.50 9.72 3.75
N HIS A 53 10.82 9.85 3.77
CA HIS A 53 11.77 8.74 3.62
C HIS A 53 11.52 7.66 4.68
N HIS A 54 11.44 8.05 5.96
CA HIS A 54 11.18 7.12 7.05
C HIS A 54 9.91 6.30 6.80
N VAL A 55 8.77 6.97 6.56
CA VAL A 55 7.48 6.31 6.38
C VAL A 55 7.46 5.43 5.13
N LEU A 56 7.98 5.90 3.99
CA LEU A 56 7.89 5.17 2.73
C LEU A 56 8.92 4.04 2.60
N LEU A 57 10.11 4.20 3.18
CA LEU A 57 11.27 3.35 2.90
C LEU A 57 11.80 2.57 4.11
N GLU A 58 11.53 3.02 5.33
CA GLU A 58 12.03 2.39 6.57
C GLU A 58 10.93 1.65 7.34
N VAL A 59 9.67 2.04 7.19
CA VAL A 59 8.54 1.31 7.78
C VAL A 59 8.20 0.09 6.94
N GLU A 60 8.23 -1.08 7.57
CA GLU A 60 7.91 -2.36 6.94
C GLU A 60 6.78 -3.09 7.65
N VAL A 61 5.81 -3.56 6.85
CA VAL A 61 4.76 -4.47 7.31
C VAL A 61 5.28 -5.90 7.20
N LEU A 62 5.41 -6.60 8.33
CA LEU A 62 5.87 -7.99 8.39
C LEU A 62 4.73 -8.99 8.21
N GLU A 63 3.60 -8.75 8.89
CA GLU A 63 2.41 -9.58 8.87
C GLU A 63 1.18 -8.70 8.66
N GLY A 64 0.21 -9.15 7.86
CA GLY A 64 -1.02 -8.40 7.58
C GLY A 64 -1.74 -8.88 6.33
N SER A 65 -2.64 -8.06 5.79
CA SER A 65 -3.30 -8.34 4.52
C SER A 65 -3.62 -7.07 3.74
N LEU A 66 -3.50 -7.14 2.42
CA LEU A 66 -3.96 -6.10 1.49
C LEU A 66 -5.34 -6.47 0.97
N GLN A 67 -6.33 -5.58 1.05
CA GLN A 67 -7.68 -5.86 0.58
C GLN A 67 -8.00 -5.09 -0.70
N CYS A 68 -8.47 -5.77 -1.76
CA CYS A 68 -9.01 -5.13 -2.95
C CYS A 68 -10.27 -4.32 -2.58
N PRO A 69 -10.36 -3.03 -2.94
CA PRO A 69 -11.50 -2.20 -2.53
C PRO A 69 -12.79 -2.55 -3.28
N ASP A 70 -12.71 -3.18 -4.46
CA ASP A 70 -13.87 -3.50 -5.29
C ASP A 70 -14.34 -4.96 -5.11
N SER A 71 -13.45 -5.94 -5.25
CA SER A 71 -13.80 -7.37 -5.06
C SER A 71 -13.77 -7.84 -3.59
N GLY A 72 -13.16 -7.07 -2.69
CA GLY A 72 -12.98 -7.47 -1.28
C GLY A 72 -11.93 -8.56 -1.03
N ARG A 73 -11.28 -9.09 -2.10
CA ARG A 73 -10.24 -10.12 -2.02
C ARG A 73 -9.06 -9.66 -1.16
N ARG A 74 -8.58 -10.53 -0.27
CA ARG A 74 -7.47 -10.24 0.65
C ARG A 74 -6.18 -10.95 0.23
N PHE A 75 -5.11 -10.22 0.02
CA PHE A 75 -3.77 -10.73 -0.28
C PHE A 75 -2.94 -10.75 1.01
N PRO A 76 -2.59 -11.93 1.57
CA PRO A 76 -1.86 -12.00 2.83
C PRO A 76 -0.42 -11.52 2.66
N ILE A 77 0.10 -10.83 3.67
CA ILE A 77 1.50 -10.46 3.83
C ILE A 77 2.07 -11.36 4.92
N SER A 78 3.14 -12.09 4.61
CA SER A 78 3.85 -12.92 5.59
C SER A 78 5.35 -12.72 5.44
N ARG A 79 6.07 -12.61 6.56
CA ARG A 79 7.53 -12.31 6.56
C ARG A 79 7.90 -11.13 5.66
N GLY A 80 7.03 -10.12 5.60
CA GLY A 80 7.21 -8.94 4.79
C GLY A 80 7.04 -9.11 3.29
N VAL A 81 6.54 -10.25 2.81
CA VAL A 81 6.29 -10.54 1.39
C VAL A 81 4.77 -10.66 1.16
N PRO A 82 4.17 -9.81 0.31
CA PRO A 82 2.77 -9.95 -0.08
C PRO A 82 2.59 -11.09 -1.08
N ASN A 83 1.58 -11.94 -0.88
CA ASN A 83 1.17 -12.96 -1.84
C ASN A 83 0.01 -12.45 -2.70
N LEU A 84 0.30 -12.16 -3.98
CA LEU A 84 -0.65 -11.66 -4.96
C LEU A 84 -1.18 -12.74 -5.93
N LEU A 85 -0.88 -14.01 -5.67
CA LEU A 85 -1.37 -15.11 -6.51
C LEU A 85 -2.88 -15.27 -6.37
N LEU A 86 -3.53 -15.43 -7.52
CA LEU A 86 -4.95 -15.78 -7.63
C LEU A 86 -5.08 -17.31 -7.71
N THR A 87 -6.18 -17.84 -7.19
CA THR A 87 -6.54 -19.25 -7.43
C THR A 87 -7.09 -19.43 -8.85
N GLU A 88 -7.18 -20.67 -9.33
CA GLU A 88 -7.73 -20.94 -10.67
C GLU A 88 -9.18 -20.43 -10.82
N ASP A 89 -9.98 -20.51 -9.75
CA ASP A 89 -11.35 -19.97 -9.73
C ASP A 89 -11.41 -18.43 -9.77
N GLU A 90 -10.29 -17.75 -9.45
CA GLU A 90 -10.17 -16.30 -9.38
C GLU A 90 -9.43 -15.71 -10.59
N ALA A 91 -8.89 -16.53 -11.49
CA ALA A 91 -8.03 -16.12 -12.60
C ALA A 91 -8.80 -15.89 -13.92
#